data_AF-A0AAU2XNV4-F1
#
_entry.id   AF-A0AAU2XNV4-F1
#
_cell.length_a   1.000
_cell.length_b   1.000
_cell.length_c   1.000
_cell.angle_alpha   90.00
_cell.angle_beta   90.00
_cell.angle_gamma   90.00
#
_symmetry.space_group_name_H-M   'P 1'
#
loop_
_entity.id
_entity.type
_entity.pdbx_description
1 polymer ?
#
loop_
_entity_poly.entity_id
_entity_poly.type
_entity_poly.pdbx_seq_one_letter_code
_entity_poly.pdbx_strand_id
1 'polypeptide(L)'
;MAGLIAYGAYVPYHRLARADVAATLGSAAGRGTRAVAGYDEDTTSMAVEAARSALARGGLRPRIGQLFLATAAPAYLDKTNATAVHAALGLDEHVLAVDMAGSVRSGLGALVGAARSPVPTLTVLSDLRTGLPGGAEEVAGGDGAAAFVFGGHRNGAPVVAELLAHDTVSDEILDRWRLPGAPASRVWEERFAEEIYVSLAEKALTAALDQAGLERGAIDHLIVSGLHARACASVRRSAGARPETVTPDLTGAIGNAGTAQPGLLLADVLDRARPGEVIALVVLGDGAGVLLLRTTDALPDHRSARPVAAQIAAGSAPMPYATYLSWRGLLDREPPRRPDPEPPYAPPAHRRAGWKYGFVASRCEKCGTRHLPPDRVCVSCHSVDAMTDEPMEHALGTVATFTVDRLAHTPSPPMLVVVVDYDGGGRFRCQLTDATEADAVIGARVEMTFRRTVTASGIHNYFWKARPVRTGEAGEARG
;
A
#
# COMPACT_ATOMS: atom_id res chain seq x y z
N MET A 1 4.06 26.76 7.06
CA MET A 1 3.13 25.71 7.49
C MET A 1 3.69 24.35 7.10
N ALA A 2 3.36 23.30 7.85
CA ALA A 2 3.57 21.91 7.39
C ALA A 2 2.43 21.58 6.42
N GLY A 3 2.74 20.85 5.36
CA GLY A 3 1.79 20.40 4.36
C GLY A 3 2.21 19.04 3.82
N LEU A 4 1.38 18.50 2.94
CA LEU A 4 1.70 17.30 2.21
C LEU A 4 2.77 17.63 1.15
N ILE A 5 3.86 16.87 1.11
CA ILE A 5 4.98 17.04 0.17
C ILE A 5 4.95 15.96 -0.91
N ALA A 6 4.57 14.74 -0.55
CA ALA A 6 4.49 13.63 -1.48
C ALA A 6 3.44 12.62 -1.04
N TYR A 7 2.92 11.87 -2.00
CA TYR A 7 1.97 10.81 -1.75
C TYR A 7 2.20 9.64 -2.72
N GLY A 8 1.73 8.46 -2.35
CA GLY A 8 1.82 7.25 -3.14
C GLY A 8 0.71 6.29 -2.75
N ALA A 9 0.36 5.39 -3.66
CA ALA A 9 -0.67 4.38 -3.45
C ALA A 9 -0.22 3.04 -4.02
N TYR A 10 -0.74 1.97 -3.44
CA TYR A 10 -0.59 0.61 -3.90
C TYR A 10 -1.92 -0.14 -3.85
N VAL A 11 -2.44 -0.48 -5.03
CA VAL A 11 -3.58 -1.38 -5.20
C VAL A 11 -3.02 -2.72 -5.70
N PRO A 12 -3.23 -3.84 -4.99
CA PRO A 12 -2.76 -5.16 -5.42
C PRO A 12 -3.17 -5.51 -6.83
N TYR A 13 -2.43 -6.37 -7.51
CA TYR A 13 -2.73 -6.75 -8.89
C TYR A 13 -4.00 -7.61 -8.99
N HIS A 14 -4.18 -8.57 -8.08
CA HIS A 14 -5.24 -9.57 -8.22
C HIS A 14 -6.63 -9.00 -7.95
N ARG A 15 -7.63 -9.53 -8.67
CA ARG A 15 -9.05 -9.17 -8.53
C ARG A 15 -9.87 -10.41 -8.20
N LEU A 16 -10.90 -10.24 -7.37
CA LEU A 16 -11.97 -11.22 -7.18
C LEU A 16 -13.29 -10.59 -7.60
N ALA A 17 -14.05 -11.26 -8.47
CA ALA A 17 -15.38 -10.80 -8.85
C ALA A 17 -16.39 -11.18 -7.77
N ARG A 18 -17.25 -10.23 -7.38
CA ARG A 18 -18.31 -10.48 -6.40
C ARG A 18 -19.35 -11.48 -6.89
N ALA A 19 -19.55 -11.53 -8.22
CA ALA A 19 -20.43 -12.50 -8.85
C ALA A 19 -19.94 -13.94 -8.65
N ASP A 20 -18.61 -14.18 -8.63
CA ASP A 20 -18.06 -15.53 -8.47
C ASP A 20 -18.24 -16.06 -7.04
N VAL A 21 -18.11 -15.18 -6.03
CA VAL A 21 -18.43 -15.48 -4.63
C VAL A 21 -19.92 -15.85 -4.50
N ALA A 22 -20.77 -15.02 -5.10
CA ALA A 22 -22.22 -15.21 -5.05
C ALA A 22 -22.67 -16.51 -5.73
N ALA A 23 -22.10 -16.81 -6.91
CA ALA A 23 -22.38 -18.05 -7.64
C ALA A 23 -21.95 -19.28 -6.86
N THR A 24 -20.81 -19.24 -6.17
CA THR A 24 -20.30 -20.38 -5.39
C THR A 24 -21.11 -20.62 -4.11
N LEU A 25 -21.50 -19.55 -3.42
CA LEU A 25 -22.17 -19.65 -2.12
C LEU A 25 -23.70 -19.57 -2.18
N GLY A 26 -24.29 -19.45 -3.37
CA GLY A 26 -25.75 -19.37 -3.55
C GLY A 26 -26.36 -18.08 -3.01
N SER A 27 -25.64 -16.96 -3.09
CA SER A 27 -26.13 -15.64 -2.66
C SER A 27 -26.41 -14.72 -3.86
N ALA A 28 -26.99 -13.54 -3.60
CA ALA A 28 -27.29 -12.58 -4.65
C ALA A 28 -26.02 -12.06 -5.33
N ALA A 29 -26.00 -12.05 -6.67
CA ALA A 29 -24.85 -11.60 -7.44
C ALA A 29 -24.53 -10.12 -7.16
N GLY A 30 -23.38 -9.88 -6.52
CA GLY A 30 -22.81 -8.55 -6.37
C GLY A 30 -22.14 -8.07 -7.66
N ARG A 31 -22.20 -6.76 -7.94
CA ARG A 31 -21.50 -6.13 -9.07
C ARG A 31 -20.09 -5.69 -8.67
N GLY A 32 -19.18 -5.69 -9.65
CA GLY A 32 -17.82 -5.21 -9.50
C GLY A 32 -16.87 -6.25 -8.91
N THR A 33 -15.70 -5.76 -8.52
CA THR A 33 -14.57 -6.57 -8.06
C THR A 33 -14.00 -6.01 -6.77
N ARG A 34 -13.26 -6.84 -6.03
CA ARG A 34 -12.34 -6.38 -4.99
C ARG A 34 -10.90 -6.63 -5.39
N ALA A 35 -10.00 -5.77 -4.92
CA ALA A 35 -8.57 -6.02 -4.96
C ALA A 35 -8.22 -7.10 -3.92
N VAL A 36 -7.28 -7.96 -4.29
CA VAL A 36 -6.82 -9.08 -3.47
C VAL A 36 -5.30 -9.01 -3.39
N ALA A 37 -4.77 -8.82 -2.18
CA ALA A 37 -3.35 -9.02 -1.92
C ALA A 37 -2.98 -10.49 -2.19
N GLY A 38 -1.95 -10.71 -3.01
CA GLY A 38 -1.42 -12.02 -3.36
C GLY A 38 -1.00 -12.84 -2.14
N TYR A 39 -0.78 -14.15 -2.34
CA TYR A 39 -0.28 -15.03 -1.27
C TYR A 39 1.08 -14.58 -0.71
N ASP A 40 1.85 -13.86 -1.51
CA ASP A 40 3.16 -13.27 -1.21
C ASP A 40 3.10 -11.79 -0.82
N GLU A 41 1.90 -11.27 -0.53
CA GLU A 41 1.66 -9.92 -0.05
C GLU A 41 1.06 -9.91 1.36
N ASP A 42 1.40 -8.91 2.14
CA ASP A 42 0.77 -8.57 3.41
C ASP A 42 0.78 -7.04 3.63
N THR A 43 0.30 -6.60 4.79
CA THR A 43 0.25 -5.17 5.15
C THR A 43 1.62 -4.51 5.18
N THR A 44 2.69 -5.25 5.46
CA THR A 44 4.07 -4.73 5.45
C THR A 44 4.57 -4.57 4.02
N SER A 45 4.37 -5.57 3.15
CA SER A 45 4.85 -5.49 1.77
C SER A 45 4.10 -4.45 0.95
N MET A 46 2.79 -4.34 1.13
CA MET A 46 1.99 -3.30 0.47
C MET A 46 2.37 -1.89 0.97
N ALA A 47 2.65 -1.75 2.27
CA ALA A 47 3.15 -0.49 2.82
C ALA A 47 4.48 -0.06 2.19
N VAL A 48 5.42 -0.99 1.98
CA VAL A 48 6.68 -0.71 1.27
C VAL A 48 6.39 -0.20 -0.14
N GLU A 49 5.53 -0.85 -0.92
CA GLU A 49 5.26 -0.43 -2.30
C GLU A 49 4.60 0.96 -2.37
N ALA A 50 3.64 1.26 -1.48
CA ALA A 50 3.03 2.59 -1.41
C ALA A 50 4.06 3.67 -1.01
N ALA A 51 4.90 3.40 -0.01
CA ALA A 51 5.93 4.32 0.45
C ALA A 51 7.03 4.54 -0.59
N ARG A 52 7.42 3.49 -1.33
CA ARG A 52 8.35 3.60 -2.45
C ARG A 52 7.81 4.50 -3.55
N SER A 53 6.51 4.42 -3.84
CA SER A 53 5.84 5.31 -4.79
C SER A 53 5.89 6.77 -4.31
N ALA A 54 5.57 7.02 -3.02
CA ALA A 54 5.65 8.37 -2.43
C ALA A 54 7.08 8.93 -2.41
N LEU A 55 8.09 8.07 -2.27
CA LEU A 55 9.51 8.43 -2.20
C LEU A 55 10.25 8.25 -3.52
N ALA A 56 9.54 8.03 -4.63
CA ALA A 56 10.15 7.80 -5.94
C ALA A 56 10.94 9.01 -6.45
N ARG A 57 10.56 10.21 -6.00
CA ARG A 57 11.27 11.45 -6.35
C ARG A 57 12.52 11.60 -5.48
N GLY A 58 13.65 11.88 -6.15
CA GLY A 58 14.95 12.02 -5.50
C GLY A 58 14.97 13.08 -4.39
N GLY A 59 15.77 12.82 -3.34
CA GLY A 59 16.03 13.79 -2.26
C GLY A 59 15.04 13.80 -1.10
N LEU A 60 13.92 13.06 -1.16
CA LEU A 60 12.97 12.97 -0.04
C LEU A 60 13.42 11.99 1.05
N ARG A 61 13.99 10.84 0.68
CA ARG A 61 14.38 9.78 1.64
C ARG A 61 15.28 10.28 2.78
N PRO A 62 16.36 11.05 2.52
CA PRO A 62 17.23 11.53 3.61
C PRO A 62 16.58 12.57 4.53
N ARG A 63 15.39 13.07 4.17
CA ARG A 63 14.66 14.09 4.92
C ARG A 63 13.63 13.52 5.87
N ILE A 64 13.28 12.24 5.73
CA ILE A 64 12.31 11.59 6.60
C ILE A 64 12.90 11.52 8.00
N GLY A 65 12.22 12.09 8.98
CA GLY A 65 12.61 12.04 10.40
C GLY A 65 11.85 10.97 11.18
N GLN A 66 10.68 10.54 10.70
CA GLN A 66 9.89 9.48 11.33
C GLN A 66 8.96 8.76 10.33
N LEU A 67 8.61 7.52 10.68
CA LEU A 67 7.75 6.61 9.94
C LEU A 67 6.64 6.07 10.85
N PHE A 68 5.38 6.29 10.45
CA PHE A 68 4.20 5.69 11.08
C PHE A 68 3.58 4.66 10.13
N LEU A 69 3.44 3.41 10.57
CA LEU A 69 2.71 2.37 9.84
C LEU A 69 1.38 2.10 10.52
N ALA A 70 0.27 2.48 9.89
CA ALA A 70 -1.06 2.23 10.40
C ALA A 70 -1.71 1.00 9.76
N THR A 71 -2.16 0.06 10.59
CA THR A 71 -2.89 -1.13 10.13
C THR A 71 -3.73 -1.75 11.24
N ALA A 72 -4.93 -2.23 10.90
CA ALA A 72 -5.73 -3.02 11.83
C ALA A 72 -5.31 -4.50 11.88
N ALA A 73 -4.47 -4.95 10.92
CA ALA A 73 -4.03 -6.34 10.75
C ALA A 73 -2.50 -6.41 10.55
N PRO A 74 -1.70 -6.12 11.61
CA PRO A 74 -0.24 -6.18 11.50
C PRO A 74 0.25 -7.61 11.27
N ALA A 75 1.37 -7.75 10.55
CA ALA A 75 1.97 -9.06 10.29
C ALA A 75 2.55 -9.70 11.56
N TYR A 76 3.04 -8.87 12.48
CA TYR A 76 3.50 -9.25 13.80
C TYR A 76 2.85 -8.42 14.90
N LEU A 77 2.57 -9.05 16.05
CA LEU A 77 2.07 -8.36 17.24
C LEU A 77 3.18 -7.87 18.18
N ASP A 78 4.31 -8.59 18.26
CA ASP A 78 5.44 -8.26 19.15
C ASP A 78 6.58 -7.55 18.40
N LYS A 79 6.92 -8.05 17.21
CA LYS A 79 7.88 -7.38 16.33
C LYS A 79 7.23 -6.15 15.69
N THR A 80 7.90 -5.01 15.80
CA THR A 80 7.52 -3.80 15.05
C THR A 80 7.61 -4.03 13.54
N ASN A 81 6.50 -3.84 12.84
CA ASN A 81 6.33 -4.04 11.41
C ASN A 81 6.93 -2.86 10.62
N ALA A 82 6.78 -1.63 11.13
CA ALA A 82 7.36 -0.42 10.56
C ALA A 82 8.89 -0.50 10.39
N THR A 83 9.60 -1.27 11.22
CA THR A 83 11.05 -1.47 11.07
C THR A 83 11.42 -2.26 9.81
N ALA A 84 10.54 -3.15 9.33
CA ALA A 84 10.75 -3.83 8.05
C ALA A 84 10.51 -2.87 6.88
N VAL A 85 9.53 -1.97 7.00
CA VAL A 85 9.28 -0.90 6.01
C VAL A 85 10.46 0.08 5.97
N HIS A 86 10.95 0.53 7.13
CA HIS A 86 12.15 1.36 7.29
C HIS A 86 13.35 0.75 6.57
N ALA A 87 13.66 -0.52 6.88
CA ALA A 87 14.78 -1.23 6.27
C ALA A 87 14.62 -1.38 4.74
N ALA A 88 13.40 -1.64 4.26
CA ALA A 88 13.13 -1.82 2.82
C ALA A 88 13.21 -0.51 2.02
N LEU A 89 12.99 0.63 2.69
CA LEU A 89 13.13 1.95 2.11
C LEU A 89 14.56 2.51 2.22
N GLY A 90 15.44 1.83 2.97
CA GLY A 90 16.80 2.29 3.21
C GLY A 90 16.84 3.64 3.94
N LEU A 91 15.95 3.84 4.91
CA LEU A 91 15.92 5.08 5.70
C LEU A 91 17.10 5.12 6.68
N ASP A 92 17.48 6.33 7.08
CA ASP A 92 18.53 6.57 8.07
C ASP A 92 18.23 5.87 9.41
N GLU A 93 19.25 5.37 10.10
CA GLU A 93 19.11 4.57 11.32
C GLU A 93 18.50 5.33 12.50
N HIS A 94 18.55 6.67 12.49
CA HIS A 94 17.95 7.52 13.51
C HIS A 94 16.48 7.87 13.24
N VAL A 95 15.90 7.39 12.14
CA VAL A 95 14.48 7.56 11.82
C VAL A 95 13.63 6.67 12.73
N LEU A 96 12.80 7.28 13.57
CA LEU A 96 11.83 6.55 14.37
C LEU A 96 10.84 5.81 13.47
N ALA A 97 10.67 4.50 13.66
CA ALA A 97 9.69 3.69 12.94
C ALA A 97 8.76 2.97 13.93
N VAL A 98 7.47 3.29 13.89
CA VAL A 98 6.48 2.77 14.85
C VAL A 98 5.20 2.30 14.17
N ASP A 99 4.54 1.31 14.80
CA ASP A 99 3.25 0.80 14.38
C ASP A 99 2.10 1.54 15.08
N MET A 100 1.13 1.98 14.31
CA MET A 100 -0.16 2.54 14.74
C MET A 100 -1.24 1.49 14.52
N ALA A 101 -1.35 0.52 15.44
CA ALA A 101 -2.14 -0.70 15.25
C ALA A 101 -3.55 -0.66 15.89
N GLY A 102 -4.32 -1.74 15.71
CA GLY A 102 -5.48 -2.09 16.56
C GLY A 102 -6.86 -1.62 16.08
N SER A 103 -6.95 -0.56 15.28
CA SER A 103 -8.22 -0.07 14.70
C SER A 103 -7.97 0.68 13.39
N VAL A 104 -9.00 0.76 12.54
CA VAL A 104 -8.96 1.63 11.34
C VAL A 104 -8.85 3.11 11.70
N ARG A 105 -9.28 3.51 12.92
CA ARG A 105 -9.09 4.86 13.45
C ARG A 105 -7.61 5.22 13.57
N SER A 106 -6.73 4.23 13.79
CA SER A 106 -5.28 4.45 13.85
C SER A 106 -4.72 5.01 12.52
N GLY A 107 -5.39 4.78 11.39
CA GLY A 107 -5.05 5.41 10.11
C GLY A 107 -5.25 6.93 10.12
N LEU A 108 -6.39 7.41 10.64
CA LEU A 108 -6.63 8.85 10.87
C LEU A 108 -5.62 9.41 11.87
N GLY A 109 -5.37 8.71 12.97
CA GLY A 109 -4.38 9.10 13.98
C GLY A 109 -2.99 9.28 13.37
N ALA A 110 -2.58 8.38 12.47
CA ALA A 110 -1.30 8.46 11.78
C ALA A 110 -1.24 9.63 10.78
N LEU A 111 -2.33 9.96 10.07
CA LEU A 111 -2.41 11.13 9.19
C LEU A 111 -2.29 12.44 10.00
N VAL A 112 -3.09 12.60 11.04
CA VAL A 112 -3.06 13.80 11.90
C VAL A 112 -1.72 13.92 12.61
N GLY A 113 -1.20 12.83 13.16
CA GLY A 113 0.11 12.80 13.82
C GLY A 113 1.24 13.21 12.88
N ALA A 114 1.23 12.72 11.63
CA ALA A 114 2.19 13.11 10.61
C ALA A 114 2.06 14.58 10.21
N ALA A 115 0.82 15.04 9.96
CA ALA A 115 0.54 16.40 9.52
C ALA A 115 0.93 17.47 10.55
N ARG A 116 0.87 17.13 11.84
CA ARG A 116 1.27 18.01 12.95
C ARG A 116 2.72 17.86 13.39
N SER A 117 3.43 16.88 12.84
CA SER A 117 4.79 16.59 13.27
C SER A 117 5.74 17.75 12.95
N PRO A 118 6.67 18.11 13.86
CA PRO A 118 7.69 19.10 13.58
C PRO A 118 8.76 18.59 12.60
N VAL A 119 8.84 17.28 12.38
CA VAL A 119 9.81 16.64 11.48
C VAL A 119 9.09 16.03 10.27
N PRO A 120 9.73 15.96 9.08
CA PRO A 120 9.11 15.32 7.93
C PRO A 120 8.75 13.86 8.26
N THR A 121 7.48 13.54 8.11
CA THR A 121 6.91 12.27 8.57
C THR A 121 6.34 11.51 7.40
N LEU A 122 6.85 10.30 7.18
CA LEU A 122 6.22 9.32 6.32
C LEU A 122 5.14 8.61 7.13
N THR A 123 3.90 8.67 6.68
CA THR A 123 2.81 7.87 7.22
C THR A 123 2.30 6.92 6.14
N VAL A 124 2.12 5.66 6.50
CA VAL A 124 1.68 4.60 5.58
C VAL A 124 0.48 3.90 6.19
N LEU A 125 -0.64 3.92 5.48
CA LEU A 125 -1.87 3.26 5.86
C LEU A 125 -1.97 2.01 5.00
N SER A 126 -1.97 0.82 5.60
CA SER A 126 -2.07 -0.44 4.87
C SER A 126 -3.00 -1.41 5.58
N ASP A 127 -3.86 -2.08 4.83
CA ASP A 127 -4.74 -3.09 5.40
C ASP A 127 -5.03 -4.22 4.41
N LEU A 128 -5.34 -5.38 4.99
CA LEU A 128 -5.82 -6.55 4.29
C LEU A 128 -7.14 -6.96 4.94
N ARG A 129 -8.23 -6.88 4.19
CA ARG A 129 -9.58 -7.10 4.70
C ARG A 129 -10.13 -8.43 4.23
N THR A 130 -10.19 -9.35 5.18
CA THR A 130 -10.79 -10.67 4.99
C THR A 130 -12.06 -10.76 5.83
N GLY A 131 -13.02 -11.56 5.37
CA GLY A 131 -14.20 -11.96 6.11
C GLY A 131 -14.35 -13.47 6.10
N LEU A 132 -15.28 -14.00 6.88
CA LEU A 132 -15.70 -15.39 6.73
C LEU A 132 -16.40 -15.58 5.38
N PRO A 133 -16.31 -16.78 4.75
CA PRO A 133 -17.03 -17.10 3.53
C PRO A 133 -18.53 -16.77 3.63
N GLY A 134 -19.02 -15.97 2.70
CA GLY A 134 -20.41 -15.50 2.63
C GLY A 134 -20.73 -14.29 3.52
N GLY A 135 -19.75 -13.80 4.29
CA GLY A 135 -19.89 -12.62 5.13
C GLY A 135 -19.74 -11.31 4.35
N ALA A 136 -20.34 -10.24 4.89
CA ALA A 136 -20.27 -8.90 4.27
C ALA A 136 -18.82 -8.40 4.09
N GLU A 137 -17.93 -8.65 5.05
CA GLU A 137 -16.50 -8.28 4.99
C GLU A 137 -15.77 -8.95 3.83
N GLU A 138 -16.12 -10.19 3.48
CA GLU A 138 -15.49 -10.91 2.38
C GLU A 138 -15.84 -10.26 1.04
N VAL A 139 -17.12 -9.95 0.85
CA VAL A 139 -17.65 -9.39 -0.41
C VAL A 139 -17.29 -7.91 -0.56
N ALA A 140 -17.45 -7.13 0.51
CA ALA A 140 -17.29 -5.67 0.47
C ALA A 140 -15.86 -5.21 0.78
N GLY A 141 -15.05 -6.03 1.45
CA GLY A 141 -13.66 -5.72 1.77
C GLY A 141 -12.76 -5.67 0.54
N GLY A 142 -11.61 -5.03 0.72
CA GLY A 142 -10.54 -4.91 -0.26
C GLY A 142 -9.19 -4.82 0.45
N ASP A 143 -8.11 -4.88 -0.32
CA ASP A 143 -6.75 -4.79 0.21
C ASP A 143 -6.00 -3.65 -0.48
N GLY A 144 -5.08 -3.01 0.24
CA GLY A 144 -4.22 -1.98 -0.35
C GLY A 144 -3.41 -1.20 0.66
N ALA A 145 -2.70 -0.20 0.13
CA ALA A 145 -1.93 0.73 0.93
C ALA A 145 -1.85 2.12 0.29
N ALA A 146 -1.66 3.14 1.14
CA ALA A 146 -1.36 4.50 0.72
C ALA A 146 -0.32 5.10 1.65
N ALA A 147 0.54 5.96 1.11
CA ALA A 147 1.63 6.59 1.83
C ALA A 147 1.63 8.10 1.58
N PHE A 148 1.96 8.87 2.61
CA PHE A 148 1.99 10.33 2.58
C PHE A 148 3.22 10.82 3.33
N VAL A 149 3.88 11.83 2.78
CA VAL A 149 4.98 12.54 3.46
C VAL A 149 4.48 13.92 3.82
N PHE A 150 4.25 14.16 5.11
CA PHE A 150 3.96 15.48 5.63
C PHE A 150 5.24 16.16 6.09
N GLY A 151 5.38 17.45 5.79
CA GLY A 151 6.53 18.24 6.22
C GLY A 151 6.40 19.71 5.80
N GLY A 152 7.38 20.54 6.16
CA GLY A 152 7.30 21.98 5.96
C GLY A 152 8.24 22.56 4.90
N HIS A 153 7.90 23.79 4.49
CA HIS A 153 8.70 24.68 3.64
C HIS A 153 10.11 25.01 4.20
N ARG A 154 10.38 24.70 5.48
CA ARG A 154 11.65 24.99 6.18
C ARG A 154 12.88 24.34 5.53
N ASN A 155 12.67 23.31 4.70
CA ASN A 155 13.73 22.59 4.02
C ASN A 155 13.58 22.61 2.48
N GLY A 156 12.82 23.57 1.92
CA GLY A 156 12.72 23.79 0.47
C GLY A 156 12.06 22.67 -0.37
N ALA A 157 11.31 21.75 0.25
CA ALA A 157 10.47 20.84 -0.57
C ALA A 157 9.22 21.60 -1.04
N PRO A 158 8.81 21.43 -2.30
CA PRO A 158 7.51 21.89 -2.76
C PRO A 158 6.42 21.14 -1.98
N VAL A 159 5.48 21.90 -1.42
CA VAL A 159 4.29 21.38 -0.75
C VAL A 159 3.23 21.20 -1.82
N VAL A 160 2.67 20.00 -1.98
CA VAL A 160 1.64 19.67 -2.98
C VAL A 160 0.23 19.97 -2.48
N ALA A 161 0.03 19.95 -1.16
CA ALA A 161 -1.18 20.43 -0.53
C ALA A 161 -0.90 20.98 0.87
N GLU A 162 -1.42 22.16 1.17
CA GLU A 162 -1.32 22.79 2.49
C GLU A 162 -2.37 22.21 3.43
N LEU A 163 -1.98 21.93 4.69
CA LEU A 163 -2.94 21.62 5.73
C LEU A 163 -3.58 22.92 6.22
N LEU A 164 -4.87 23.09 5.94
CA LEU A 164 -5.63 24.27 6.38
C LEU A 164 -6.08 24.11 7.84
N ALA A 165 -6.69 22.97 8.15
CA ALA A 165 -7.16 22.62 9.49
C ALA A 165 -7.39 21.11 9.59
N HIS A 166 -7.54 20.63 10.82
CA HIS A 166 -8.05 19.30 11.08
C HIS A 166 -8.86 19.32 12.38
N ASP A 167 -9.83 18.44 12.51
CA ASP A 167 -10.56 18.25 13.76
C ASP A 167 -10.92 16.77 13.96
N THR A 168 -11.09 16.35 15.20
CA THR A 168 -11.43 14.97 15.53
C THR A 168 -12.36 14.93 16.73
N VAL A 169 -13.42 14.14 16.62
CA VAL A 169 -14.30 13.79 17.73
C VAL A 169 -14.16 12.29 17.98
N SER A 170 -13.84 11.91 19.22
CA SER A 170 -13.75 10.50 19.65
C SER A 170 -15.04 10.11 20.36
N ASP A 171 -15.50 8.90 20.13
CA ASP A 171 -16.60 8.29 20.87
C ASP A 171 -16.36 6.79 21.01
N GLU A 172 -16.87 6.18 22.08
CA GLU A 172 -16.80 4.73 22.27
C GLU A 172 -18.01 4.10 21.58
N ILE A 173 -17.77 3.41 20.46
CA ILE A 173 -18.82 2.83 19.63
C ILE A 173 -18.49 1.36 19.38
N LEU A 174 -19.12 0.45 20.12
CA LEU A 174 -18.97 -0.99 19.92
C LEU A 174 -19.87 -1.50 18.78
N ASP A 175 -19.72 -0.95 17.57
CA ASP A 175 -20.41 -1.45 16.36
C ASP A 175 -19.62 -2.56 15.67
N ARG A 176 -18.32 -2.64 15.93
CA ARG A 176 -17.39 -3.58 15.30
C ARG A 176 -16.25 -3.93 16.23
N TRP A 177 -15.88 -5.21 16.26
CA TRP A 177 -14.74 -5.66 17.05
C TRP A 177 -14.07 -6.89 16.45
N ARG A 178 -12.80 -7.08 16.78
CA ARG A 178 -12.03 -8.28 16.46
C ARG A 178 -11.04 -8.55 17.58
N LEU A 179 -11.14 -9.74 18.19
CA LEU A 179 -10.19 -10.16 19.21
C LEU A 179 -8.82 -10.45 18.57
N PRO A 180 -7.70 -10.26 19.30
CA PRO A 180 -6.39 -10.69 18.82
C PRO A 180 -6.40 -12.15 18.37
N GLY A 181 -5.86 -12.42 17.17
CA GLY A 181 -5.82 -13.75 16.56
C GLY A 181 -7.12 -14.22 15.89
N ALA A 182 -8.25 -13.51 16.04
CA ALA A 182 -9.48 -13.88 15.36
C ALA A 182 -9.38 -13.60 13.83
N PRO A 183 -9.88 -14.50 12.96
CA PRO A 183 -9.68 -14.41 11.52
C PRO A 183 -10.55 -13.33 10.86
N ALA A 184 -11.65 -12.93 11.48
CA ALA A 184 -12.62 -11.99 10.94
C ALA A 184 -13.21 -11.09 12.03
N SER A 185 -13.62 -9.88 11.62
CA SER A 185 -14.34 -8.96 12.49
C SER A 185 -15.77 -9.45 12.72
N ARG A 186 -16.35 -9.06 13.85
CA ARG A 186 -17.78 -9.09 14.10
C ARG A 186 -18.33 -7.67 13.99
N VAL A 187 -19.60 -7.56 13.60
CA VAL A 187 -20.30 -6.29 13.42
C VAL A 187 -21.67 -6.40 14.08
N TRP A 188 -22.10 -5.34 14.74
CA TRP A 188 -23.45 -5.17 15.26
C TRP A 188 -24.42 -4.80 14.14
N GLU A 189 -25.68 -4.54 14.47
CA GLU A 189 -26.68 -4.10 13.48
C GLU A 189 -26.37 -2.67 12.99
N GLU A 190 -26.43 -2.46 11.66
CA GLU A 190 -25.93 -1.23 11.03
C GLU A 190 -26.74 0.04 11.36
N ARG A 191 -27.99 -0.03 11.81
CA ARG A 191 -28.75 1.18 12.16
C ARG A 191 -28.27 1.79 13.48
N PHE A 192 -27.66 1.00 14.36
CA PHE A 192 -27.21 1.47 15.67
C PHE A 192 -26.24 2.67 15.55
N ALA A 193 -25.19 2.53 14.75
CA ALA A 193 -24.13 3.54 14.69
C ALA A 193 -24.34 4.58 13.59
N GLU A 194 -25.32 4.40 12.70
CA GLU A 194 -25.53 5.27 11.54
C GLU A 194 -25.71 6.75 11.94
N GLU A 195 -26.70 7.04 12.80
CA GLU A 195 -27.01 8.42 13.22
C GLU A 195 -25.92 9.00 14.13
N ILE A 196 -25.27 8.15 14.95
CA ILE A 196 -24.16 8.53 15.81
C ILE A 196 -23.00 9.05 14.94
N TYR A 197 -22.55 8.27 13.95
CA TYR A 197 -21.47 8.68 13.07
C TYR A 197 -21.82 9.92 12.24
N VAL A 198 -23.07 10.07 11.77
CA VAL A 198 -23.49 11.27 11.04
C VAL A 198 -23.34 12.52 11.90
N SER A 199 -23.83 12.48 13.15
CA SER A 199 -23.70 13.62 14.08
C SER A 199 -22.23 13.94 14.39
N LEU A 200 -21.39 12.93 14.62
CA LEU A 200 -19.97 13.12 14.92
C LEU A 200 -19.20 13.68 13.72
N ALA A 201 -19.51 13.22 12.51
CA ALA A 201 -18.92 13.75 11.28
C ALA A 201 -19.30 15.22 11.05
N GLU A 202 -20.56 15.59 11.31
CA GLU A 202 -21.03 16.97 11.19
C GLU A 202 -20.30 17.91 12.17
N LYS A 203 -20.13 17.47 13.43
CA LYS A 203 -19.37 18.20 14.45
C LYS A 203 -17.92 18.44 14.02
N ALA A 204 -17.22 17.37 13.63
CA ALA A 204 -15.82 17.46 13.22
C ALA A 204 -15.63 18.31 11.95
N LEU A 205 -16.52 18.16 10.95
CA LEU A 205 -16.45 18.94 9.71
C LEU A 205 -16.71 20.43 9.96
N THR A 206 -17.69 20.76 10.78
CA THR A 206 -17.99 22.15 11.14
C THR A 206 -16.81 22.78 11.87
N ALA A 207 -16.28 22.10 12.89
CA ALA A 207 -15.14 22.60 13.65
C ALA A 207 -13.89 22.81 12.78
N ALA A 208 -13.58 21.88 11.87
CA ALA A 208 -12.45 22.03 10.95
C ALA A 208 -12.64 23.19 9.97
N LEU A 209 -13.85 23.39 9.44
CA LEU A 209 -14.18 24.50 8.55
C LEU A 209 -14.08 25.85 9.28
N ASP A 210 -14.61 25.94 10.49
CA ASP A 210 -14.53 27.14 11.33
C ASP A 210 -13.06 27.49 11.64
N GLN A 211 -12.24 26.51 12.00
CA GLN A 211 -10.79 26.70 12.22
C GLN A 211 -10.07 27.20 10.96
N ALA A 212 -10.49 26.75 9.77
CA ALA A 212 -9.94 27.17 8.49
C ALA A 212 -10.53 28.50 7.99
N GLY A 213 -11.58 29.03 8.63
CA GLY A 213 -12.32 30.20 8.15
C GLY A 213 -13.01 29.95 6.80
N LEU A 214 -13.47 28.71 6.56
CA LEU A 214 -14.09 28.29 5.31
C LEU A 214 -15.56 27.91 5.52
N GLU A 215 -16.36 28.12 4.48
CA GLU A 215 -17.72 27.58 4.42
C GLU A 215 -17.75 26.25 3.65
N ARG A 216 -18.82 25.45 3.84
CA ARG A 216 -19.01 24.17 3.14
C ARG A 216 -18.94 24.30 1.61
N GLY A 217 -19.39 25.44 1.06
CA GLY A 217 -19.35 25.74 -0.36
C GLY A 217 -17.93 25.89 -0.95
N ALA A 218 -16.92 26.09 -0.10
CA ALA A 218 -15.53 26.16 -0.52
C ALA A 218 -14.89 24.79 -0.78
N ILE A 219 -15.56 23.69 -0.42
CA ILE A 219 -15.06 22.33 -0.65
C ILE A 219 -15.21 21.99 -2.14
N ASP A 220 -14.11 21.57 -2.77
CA ASP A 220 -14.08 21.11 -4.16
C ASP A 220 -14.09 19.59 -4.27
N HIS A 221 -13.54 18.89 -3.26
CA HIS A 221 -13.58 17.43 -3.17
C HIS A 221 -13.96 16.99 -1.76
N LEU A 222 -15.11 16.34 -1.60
CA LEU A 222 -15.53 15.71 -0.35
C LEU A 222 -15.28 14.20 -0.41
N ILE A 223 -14.29 13.75 0.36
CA ILE A 223 -14.00 12.34 0.57
C ILE A 223 -14.63 11.90 1.89
N VAL A 224 -15.41 10.82 1.87
CA VAL A 224 -15.95 10.20 3.08
C VAL A 224 -15.54 8.74 3.10
N SER A 225 -14.86 8.32 4.16
CA SER A 225 -14.33 6.98 4.34
C SER A 225 -14.69 6.41 5.71
N GLY A 226 -14.82 5.10 5.79
CA GLY A 226 -15.12 4.38 7.03
C GLY A 226 -15.54 2.95 6.70
N LEU A 227 -15.66 2.11 7.73
CA LEU A 227 -16.14 0.73 7.56
C LEU A 227 -17.67 0.61 7.60
N HIS A 228 -18.35 1.64 8.09
CA HIS A 228 -19.80 1.66 8.21
C HIS A 228 -20.42 2.27 6.94
N ALA A 229 -20.76 1.42 5.96
CA ALA A 229 -21.17 1.86 4.62
C ALA A 229 -22.39 2.80 4.62
N ARG A 230 -23.40 2.50 5.44
CA ARG A 230 -24.61 3.34 5.55
C ARG A 230 -24.31 4.73 6.09
N ALA A 231 -23.64 4.83 7.24
CA ALA A 231 -23.13 6.09 7.78
C ALA A 231 -22.30 6.88 6.76
N CYS A 232 -21.37 6.25 6.04
CA CYS A 232 -20.60 6.93 4.99
C CYS A 232 -21.50 7.52 3.90
N ALA A 233 -22.48 6.75 3.42
CA ALA A 233 -23.44 7.21 2.42
C ALA A 233 -24.33 8.35 2.96
N SER A 234 -24.75 8.27 4.22
CA SER A 234 -25.57 9.29 4.87
C SER A 234 -24.78 10.59 5.07
N VAL A 235 -23.52 10.52 5.53
CA VAL A 235 -22.63 11.69 5.62
C VAL A 235 -22.40 12.35 4.25
N ARG A 236 -22.17 11.57 3.18
CA ARG A 236 -22.03 12.14 1.82
C ARG A 236 -23.25 12.95 1.39
N ARG A 237 -24.46 12.55 1.80
CA ARG A 237 -25.70 13.25 1.50
C ARG A 237 -25.94 14.45 2.43
N SER A 238 -25.59 14.35 3.71
CA SER A 238 -25.90 15.36 4.72
C SER A 238 -24.79 16.37 4.98
N ALA A 239 -23.58 16.17 4.45
CA ALA A 239 -22.43 17.05 4.67
C ALA A 239 -22.61 18.48 4.10
N GLY A 240 -23.70 18.77 3.39
CA GLY A 240 -23.98 20.10 2.84
C GLY A 240 -22.98 20.56 1.78
N ALA A 241 -22.16 19.66 1.25
CA ALA A 241 -21.30 19.90 0.11
C ALA A 241 -22.10 19.78 -1.20
N ARG A 242 -21.60 20.41 -2.27
CA ARG A 242 -22.24 20.33 -3.58
C ARG A 242 -22.17 18.88 -4.11
N PRO A 243 -23.24 18.28 -4.66
CA PRO A 243 -23.25 16.88 -5.06
C PRO A 243 -22.09 16.45 -5.98
N GLU A 244 -21.67 17.35 -6.88
CA GLU A 244 -20.56 17.15 -7.82
C GLU A 244 -19.17 17.10 -7.17
N THR A 245 -19.04 17.57 -5.94
CA THR A 245 -17.78 17.55 -5.16
C THR A 245 -17.58 16.22 -4.43
N VAL A 246 -18.65 15.42 -4.27
CA VAL A 246 -18.59 14.13 -3.57
C VAL A 246 -17.83 13.13 -4.42
N THR A 247 -16.71 12.64 -3.90
CA THR A 247 -15.83 11.76 -4.67
C THR A 247 -16.34 10.31 -4.67
N PRO A 248 -16.06 9.53 -5.72
CA PRO A 248 -16.29 8.08 -5.69
C PRO A 248 -15.55 7.42 -4.52
N ASP A 249 -16.12 6.35 -3.96
CA ASP A 249 -15.52 5.63 -2.83
C ASP A 249 -14.71 4.39 -3.24
N LEU A 250 -14.56 4.14 -4.55
CA LEU A 250 -13.81 3.04 -5.16
C LEU A 250 -14.19 1.63 -4.67
N THR A 251 -15.25 1.47 -3.86
CA THR A 251 -15.61 0.18 -3.26
C THR A 251 -16.09 -0.84 -4.29
N GLY A 252 -16.58 -0.40 -5.45
CA GLY A 252 -16.95 -1.28 -6.57
C GLY A 252 -15.76 -1.83 -7.38
N ALA A 253 -14.59 -1.21 -7.27
CA ALA A 253 -13.39 -1.58 -8.01
C ALA A 253 -12.31 -2.22 -7.12
N ILE A 254 -12.10 -1.67 -5.92
CA ILE A 254 -11.07 -2.11 -4.96
C ILE A 254 -11.70 -2.88 -3.80
N GLY A 255 -12.95 -2.59 -3.43
CA GLY A 255 -13.48 -2.93 -2.10
C GLY A 255 -13.05 -1.91 -1.04
N ASN A 256 -13.50 -2.08 0.20
CA ASN A 256 -13.09 -1.24 1.31
C ASN A 256 -11.77 -1.74 1.90
N ALA A 257 -10.68 -1.00 1.70
CA ALA A 257 -9.34 -1.33 2.15
C ALA A 257 -9.07 -0.98 3.62
N GLY A 258 -10.12 -0.88 4.45
CA GLY A 258 -10.03 -0.67 5.89
C GLY A 258 -9.20 0.56 6.24
N THR A 259 -8.11 0.36 6.97
CA THR A 259 -7.19 1.43 7.38
C THR A 259 -6.63 2.20 6.18
N ALA A 260 -6.40 1.54 5.04
CA ALA A 260 -5.86 2.17 3.84
C ALA A 260 -6.90 2.94 3.01
N GLN A 261 -8.20 2.69 3.21
CA GLN A 261 -9.29 3.28 2.44
C GLN A 261 -9.22 4.82 2.36
N PRO A 262 -9.13 5.58 3.47
CA PRO A 262 -9.06 7.05 3.38
C PRO A 262 -7.84 7.53 2.59
N GLY A 263 -6.72 6.81 2.68
CA GLY A 263 -5.50 7.14 1.94
C GLY A 263 -5.62 6.84 0.44
N LEU A 264 -6.21 5.72 0.04
CA LEU A 264 -6.44 5.42 -1.38
C LEU A 264 -7.36 6.45 -2.04
N LEU A 265 -8.41 6.88 -1.34
CA LEU A 265 -9.32 7.92 -1.84
C LEU A 265 -8.63 9.29 -1.93
N LEU A 266 -7.82 9.65 -0.94
CA LEU A 266 -7.05 10.90 -0.99
C LEU A 266 -6.04 10.89 -2.14
N ALA A 267 -5.33 9.78 -2.37
CA ALA A 267 -4.42 9.64 -3.49
C ALA A 267 -5.14 9.76 -4.85
N ASP A 268 -6.30 9.11 -5.02
CA ASP A 268 -7.11 9.22 -6.24
C ASP A 268 -7.53 10.67 -6.52
N VAL A 269 -7.91 11.42 -5.49
CA VAL A 269 -8.25 12.84 -5.64
C VAL A 269 -7.02 13.66 -6.01
N LEU A 270 -5.88 13.46 -5.35
CA LEU A 270 -4.64 14.19 -5.66
C LEU A 270 -4.14 13.92 -7.08
N ASP A 271 -4.38 12.73 -7.63
CA ASP A 271 -4.02 12.38 -9.01
C ASP A 271 -4.74 13.23 -10.07
N ARG A 272 -5.86 13.88 -9.71
CA ARG A 272 -6.72 14.62 -10.66
C ARG A 272 -7.09 16.04 -10.22
N ALA A 273 -6.91 16.40 -8.96
CA ALA A 273 -7.19 17.73 -8.43
C ALA A 273 -6.31 18.81 -9.09
N ARG A 274 -6.89 20.00 -9.30
CA ARG A 274 -6.21 21.18 -9.82
C ARG A 274 -5.60 21.98 -8.68
N PRO A 275 -4.61 22.84 -8.92
CA PRO A 275 -4.10 23.78 -7.92
C PRO A 275 -5.20 24.65 -7.32
N GLY A 276 -5.09 24.95 -6.03
CA GLY A 276 -6.00 25.82 -5.27
C GLY A 276 -7.29 25.16 -4.75
N GLU A 277 -7.61 23.95 -5.20
CA GLU A 277 -8.81 23.20 -4.82
C GLU A 277 -8.75 22.72 -3.36
N VAL A 278 -9.87 22.81 -2.65
CA VAL A 278 -10.01 22.38 -1.26
C VAL A 278 -10.54 20.94 -1.19
N ILE A 279 -9.80 20.09 -0.49
CA ILE A 279 -10.15 18.69 -0.24
C ILE A 279 -10.54 18.54 1.23
N ALA A 280 -11.74 18.03 1.48
CA ALA A 280 -12.19 17.62 2.81
C ALA A 280 -12.18 16.09 2.90
N LEU A 281 -11.28 15.54 3.72
CA LEU A 281 -11.22 14.11 4.03
C LEU A 281 -11.91 13.84 5.36
N VAL A 282 -13.09 13.22 5.32
CA VAL A 282 -13.86 12.77 6.48
C VAL A 282 -13.65 11.28 6.70
N VAL A 283 -13.22 10.88 7.90
CA VAL A 283 -12.97 9.49 8.28
C VAL A 283 -13.84 9.11 9.48
N LEU A 284 -14.60 8.02 9.35
CA LEU A 284 -15.46 7.45 10.38
C LEU A 284 -14.82 6.19 10.97
N GLY A 285 -14.75 6.12 12.30
CA GLY A 285 -14.30 4.97 13.07
C GLY A 285 -14.04 5.35 14.53
N ASP A 286 -14.75 4.73 15.47
CA ASP A 286 -14.75 5.05 16.91
C ASP A 286 -14.82 6.58 17.15
N GLY A 287 -15.76 7.21 16.46
CA GLY A 287 -15.86 8.65 16.27
C GLY A 287 -15.71 9.11 14.82
N ALA A 288 -15.33 10.36 14.62
CA ALA A 288 -15.09 10.94 13.29
C ALA A 288 -13.88 11.90 13.31
N GLY A 289 -13.25 12.09 12.17
CA GLY A 289 -12.24 13.14 12.01
C GLY A 289 -12.16 13.68 10.60
N VAL A 290 -11.64 14.89 10.50
CA VAL A 290 -11.58 15.67 9.27
C VAL A 290 -10.19 16.25 9.09
N LEU A 291 -9.66 16.13 7.86
CA LEU A 291 -8.51 16.91 7.39
C LEU A 291 -8.97 17.80 6.24
N LEU A 292 -8.65 19.09 6.32
CA LEU A 292 -8.85 20.06 5.24
C LEU A 292 -7.50 20.38 4.60
N LEU A 293 -7.39 20.09 3.30
CA LEU A 293 -6.19 20.32 2.51
C LEU A 293 -6.49 21.29 1.36
N ARG A 294 -5.54 22.14 0.99
CA ARG A 294 -5.60 22.96 -0.23
C ARG A 294 -4.47 22.58 -1.15
N THR A 295 -4.78 22.11 -2.35
CA THR A 295 -3.76 21.78 -3.35
C THR A 295 -2.99 23.03 -3.80
N THR A 296 -1.75 22.86 -4.20
CA THR A 296 -0.89 23.97 -4.65
C THR A 296 -0.50 23.81 -6.11
N ASP A 297 0.18 24.82 -6.65
CA ASP A 297 0.76 24.78 -8.00
C ASP A 297 1.83 23.69 -8.18
N ALA A 298 2.37 23.13 -7.08
CA ALA A 298 3.33 22.05 -7.16
C ALA A 298 2.67 20.68 -7.47
N LEU A 299 1.37 20.52 -7.19
CA LEU A 299 0.70 19.21 -7.30
C LEU A 299 0.83 18.58 -8.69
N PRO A 300 0.56 19.27 -9.82
CA PRO A 300 0.60 18.65 -11.15
C PRO A 300 1.94 17.99 -11.46
N ASP A 301 3.04 18.67 -11.12
CA ASP A 301 4.38 18.12 -11.30
C ASP A 301 4.61 16.94 -10.36
N HIS A 302 4.00 16.95 -9.17
CA HIS A 302 4.23 16.00 -8.09
C HIS A 302 3.31 14.78 -8.07
N ARG A 303 2.48 14.60 -9.10
CA ARG A 303 1.58 13.44 -9.19
C ARG A 303 2.34 12.12 -9.25
N SER A 304 1.67 11.07 -8.75
CA SER A 304 2.17 9.70 -8.84
C SER A 304 2.32 9.29 -10.31
N ALA A 305 3.47 8.69 -10.65
CA ALA A 305 3.67 8.07 -11.97
C ALA A 305 2.73 6.88 -12.22
N ARG A 306 2.11 6.35 -11.15
CA ARG A 306 1.11 5.26 -11.21
C ARG A 306 -0.13 5.68 -10.44
N PRO A 307 -1.02 6.49 -11.06
CA PRO A 307 -2.26 6.92 -10.44
C PRO A 307 -3.13 5.74 -9.98
N VAL A 308 -3.97 5.95 -8.96
CA VAL A 308 -4.87 4.91 -8.42
C VAL A 308 -5.73 4.30 -9.54
N ALA A 309 -6.31 5.14 -10.39
CA ALA A 309 -7.11 4.70 -11.54
C ALA A 309 -6.32 3.79 -12.51
N ALA A 310 -5.04 4.09 -12.76
CA ALA A 310 -4.20 3.25 -13.61
C ALA A 310 -3.90 1.89 -12.97
N GLN A 311 -3.69 1.84 -11.65
CA GLN A 311 -3.51 0.59 -10.91
C GLN A 311 -4.79 -0.27 -10.89
N ILE A 312 -5.97 0.36 -10.80
CA ILE A 312 -7.26 -0.33 -10.93
C ILE A 312 -7.36 -0.96 -12.31
N ALA A 313 -7.12 -0.18 -13.37
CA ALA A 313 -7.24 -0.60 -14.76
C ALA A 313 -6.24 -1.72 -15.14
N ALA A 314 -5.05 -1.68 -14.55
CA ALA A 314 -4.00 -2.67 -14.73
C ALA A 314 -4.20 -3.95 -13.87
N GLY A 315 -5.33 -4.08 -13.17
CA GLY A 315 -5.66 -5.25 -12.36
C GLY A 315 -5.83 -6.52 -13.21
N SER A 316 -5.64 -7.68 -12.58
CA SER A 316 -5.81 -8.97 -13.24
C SER A 316 -7.26 -9.21 -13.66
N ALA A 317 -7.45 -10.14 -14.61
CA ALA A 317 -8.74 -10.81 -14.73
C ALA A 317 -9.16 -11.42 -13.36
N PRO A 318 -10.46 -11.52 -13.06
CA PRO A 318 -10.93 -12.11 -11.82
C PRO A 318 -10.36 -13.51 -11.59
N MET A 319 -9.82 -13.73 -10.40
CA MET A 319 -9.28 -15.00 -9.98
C MET A 319 -10.38 -15.95 -9.50
N PRO A 320 -10.18 -17.27 -9.59
CA PRO A 320 -11.12 -18.24 -9.02
C PRO A 320 -11.29 -18.05 -7.51
N TYR A 321 -12.53 -18.14 -7.03
CA TYR A 321 -12.84 -17.96 -5.60
C TYR A 321 -12.13 -18.97 -4.69
N ALA A 322 -11.95 -20.22 -5.14
CA ALA A 322 -11.18 -21.23 -4.39
C ALA A 322 -9.70 -20.83 -4.20
N THR A 323 -9.10 -20.14 -5.19
CA THR A 323 -7.74 -19.61 -5.07
C THR A 323 -7.69 -18.50 -4.04
N TYR A 324 -8.67 -17.59 -4.03
CA TYR A 324 -8.80 -16.56 -2.99
C TYR A 324 -8.91 -17.18 -1.59
N LEU A 325 -9.81 -18.17 -1.39
CA LEU A 325 -9.97 -18.84 -0.10
C LEU A 325 -8.67 -19.52 0.36
N SER A 326 -7.96 -20.17 -0.57
CA SER A 326 -6.66 -20.79 -0.28
C SER A 326 -5.62 -19.74 0.14
N TRP A 327 -5.54 -18.59 -0.54
CA TRP A 327 -4.61 -17.51 -0.17
C TRP A 327 -4.94 -16.81 1.14
N ARG A 328 -6.21 -16.84 1.54
CA ARG A 328 -6.68 -16.32 2.83
C ARG A 328 -6.63 -17.33 3.97
N GLY A 329 -6.19 -18.57 3.71
CA GLY A 329 -6.14 -19.63 4.72
C GLY A 329 -7.53 -20.08 5.18
N LEU A 330 -8.55 -19.91 4.33
CA LEU A 330 -9.94 -20.29 4.59
C LEU A 330 -10.33 -21.60 3.88
N LEU A 331 -9.44 -22.14 3.05
CA LEU A 331 -9.60 -23.43 2.39
C LEU A 331 -8.38 -24.30 2.69
N ASP A 332 -8.58 -25.33 3.51
CA ASP A 332 -7.56 -26.33 3.80
C ASP A 332 -7.32 -27.20 2.58
N ARG A 333 -6.06 -27.31 2.18
CA ARG A 333 -5.61 -28.13 1.05
C ARG A 333 -4.60 -29.15 1.55
N GLU A 334 -4.56 -30.32 0.91
CA GLU A 334 -3.52 -31.30 1.19
C GLU A 334 -2.13 -30.65 1.02
N PRO A 335 -1.27 -30.70 2.04
CA PRO A 335 0.05 -30.08 1.97
C PRO A 335 0.95 -30.81 0.96
N PRO A 336 1.98 -30.14 0.42
CA PRO A 336 2.93 -30.79 -0.46
C PRO A 336 3.67 -31.92 0.28
N ARG A 337 3.98 -33.01 -0.43
CA ARG A 337 4.83 -34.12 0.07
C ARG A 337 6.31 -33.74 0.02
N ARG A 338 6.68 -32.64 0.68
CA ARG A 338 8.04 -32.13 0.79
C ARG A 338 8.28 -31.63 2.22
N PRO A 339 9.52 -31.60 2.70
CA PRO A 339 9.83 -30.95 3.98
C PRO A 339 9.35 -29.50 3.97
N ASP A 340 8.90 -29.03 5.13
CA ASP A 340 8.56 -27.62 5.30
C ASP A 340 9.80 -26.74 5.05
N PRO A 341 9.62 -25.53 4.51
CA PRO A 341 10.73 -24.60 4.33
C PRO A 341 11.39 -24.27 5.68
N GLU A 342 12.72 -24.17 5.69
CA GLU A 342 13.43 -23.69 6.87
C GLU A 342 13.17 -22.20 7.10
N PRO A 343 12.95 -21.77 8.35
CA PRO A 343 12.81 -20.36 8.66
C PRO A 343 14.12 -19.60 8.41
N PRO A 344 14.06 -18.32 8.00
CA PRO A 344 15.26 -17.52 7.86
C PRO A 344 15.91 -17.29 9.23
N TYR A 345 17.24 -17.41 9.30
CA TYR A 345 17.99 -17.16 10.53
C TYR A 345 18.19 -15.67 10.79
N ALA A 346 17.97 -15.25 12.04
CA ALA A 346 18.07 -13.84 12.44
C ALA A 346 19.47 -13.22 12.23
N PRO A 347 20.60 -13.85 12.63
CA PRO A 347 21.90 -13.20 12.50
C PRO A 347 22.34 -12.93 11.04
N PRO A 348 22.18 -13.87 10.08
CA PRO A 348 22.41 -13.59 8.66
C PRO A 348 21.46 -12.53 8.09
N ALA A 349 20.18 -12.56 8.47
CA ALA A 349 19.20 -11.58 8.02
C ALA A 349 19.56 -10.15 8.47
N HIS A 350 20.06 -10.00 9.70
CA HIS A 350 20.53 -8.72 10.22
C HIS A 350 21.80 -8.24 9.50
N ARG A 351 22.83 -9.09 9.38
CA ARG A 351 24.09 -8.72 8.71
C ARG A 351 23.93 -8.39 7.22
N ARG A 352 22.89 -8.91 6.57
CA ARG A 352 22.59 -8.67 5.14
C ARG A 352 21.30 -7.87 4.96
N ALA A 353 20.95 -6.98 5.89
CA ALA A 353 19.72 -6.20 5.82
C ALA A 353 19.64 -5.34 4.54
N GLY A 354 20.74 -4.70 4.12
CA GLY A 354 20.79 -3.92 2.87
C GLY A 354 20.44 -4.77 1.63
N TRP A 355 20.97 -5.99 1.53
CA TRP A 355 20.60 -6.93 0.47
C TRP A 355 19.16 -7.43 0.61
N LYS A 356 18.78 -7.87 1.81
CA LYS A 356 17.48 -8.49 2.09
C LYS A 356 16.31 -7.54 1.86
N TYR A 357 16.42 -6.35 2.44
CA TYR A 357 15.35 -5.36 2.49
C TYR A 357 15.53 -4.29 1.43
N GLY A 358 16.71 -3.68 1.33
CA GLY A 358 16.96 -2.57 0.39
C GLY A 358 17.29 -2.99 -1.05
N PHE A 359 17.41 -4.30 -1.34
CA PHE A 359 17.90 -4.81 -2.62
C PHE A 359 19.24 -4.20 -3.06
N VAL A 360 20.12 -3.91 -2.11
CA VAL A 360 21.38 -3.20 -2.38
C VAL A 360 22.39 -4.13 -3.07
N ALA A 361 22.87 -3.69 -4.23
CA ALA A 361 24.00 -4.25 -4.96
C ALA A 361 25.33 -3.64 -4.48
N SER A 362 26.46 -4.21 -4.89
CA SER A 362 27.77 -3.57 -4.76
C SER A 362 28.31 -3.14 -6.12
N ARG A 363 28.84 -1.92 -6.21
CA ARG A 363 29.48 -1.39 -7.42
C ARG A 363 30.96 -1.18 -7.16
N CYS A 364 31.80 -1.76 -8.00
CA CYS A 364 33.25 -1.61 -7.89
C CYS A 364 33.68 -0.17 -8.12
N GLU A 365 34.41 0.41 -7.17
CA GLU A 365 34.92 1.79 -7.27
C GLU A 365 36.00 1.95 -8.34
N LYS A 366 36.71 0.87 -8.68
CA LYS A 366 37.82 0.91 -9.64
C LYS A 366 37.39 0.79 -11.10
N CYS A 367 36.41 -0.05 -11.38
CA CYS A 367 36.00 -0.37 -12.76
C CYS A 367 34.50 -0.18 -13.03
N GLY A 368 33.71 0.19 -12.02
CA GLY A 368 32.26 0.41 -12.17
C GLY A 368 31.42 -0.86 -12.31
N THR A 369 32.02 -2.06 -12.30
CA THR A 369 31.26 -3.32 -12.41
C THR A 369 30.29 -3.45 -11.24
N ARG A 370 29.01 -3.68 -11.56
CA ARG A 370 27.95 -3.94 -10.58
C ARG A 370 27.80 -5.43 -10.29
N HIS A 371 27.64 -5.77 -9.02
CA HIS A 371 27.42 -7.12 -8.50
C HIS A 371 26.07 -7.22 -7.82
N LEU A 372 25.25 -8.14 -8.32
CA LEU A 372 23.93 -8.46 -7.80
C LEU A 372 23.81 -9.99 -7.80
N PRO A 373 23.82 -10.69 -6.65
CA PRO A 373 23.94 -10.17 -5.28
C PRO A 373 25.25 -9.41 -4.98
N PRO A 374 25.30 -8.58 -3.91
CA PRO A 374 26.49 -7.82 -3.56
C PRO A 374 27.66 -8.73 -3.18
N ASP A 375 28.85 -8.35 -3.65
CA ASP A 375 30.11 -9.05 -3.45
C ASP A 375 31.23 -8.06 -3.06
N ARG A 376 32.22 -8.53 -2.31
CA ARG A 376 33.40 -7.78 -1.85
C ARG A 376 34.56 -7.87 -2.84
N VAL A 377 34.54 -8.85 -3.74
CA VAL A 377 35.59 -9.05 -4.75
C VAL A 377 35.03 -8.81 -6.13
N CYS A 378 35.64 -7.89 -6.88
CA CYS A 378 35.17 -7.58 -8.22
C CYS A 378 35.53 -8.71 -9.20
N VAL A 379 34.53 -9.33 -9.83
CA VAL A 379 34.72 -10.36 -10.87
C VAL A 379 35.47 -9.84 -12.11
N SER A 380 35.47 -8.53 -12.36
CA SER A 380 36.10 -7.93 -13.54
C SER A 380 37.57 -7.57 -13.30
N CYS A 381 37.86 -6.86 -12.21
CA CYS A 381 39.20 -6.33 -11.94
C CYS A 381 39.88 -6.91 -10.69
N HIS A 382 39.23 -7.84 -9.99
CA HIS A 382 39.70 -8.49 -8.77
C HIS A 382 40.04 -7.55 -7.60
N SER A 383 39.57 -6.30 -7.64
CA SER A 383 39.67 -5.40 -6.49
C SER A 383 38.88 -5.97 -5.31
N VAL A 384 39.52 -6.03 -4.15
CA VAL A 384 38.91 -6.48 -2.89
C VAL A 384 38.54 -5.26 -2.07
N ASP A 385 37.34 -5.25 -1.50
CA ASP A 385 36.83 -4.22 -0.57
C ASP A 385 36.81 -2.79 -1.12
N ALA A 386 36.89 -2.62 -2.44
CA ALA A 386 36.74 -1.34 -3.14
C ALA A 386 35.36 -1.28 -3.80
N MET A 387 34.31 -1.25 -2.97
CA MET A 387 32.91 -1.37 -3.37
C MET A 387 32.07 -0.29 -2.70
N THR A 388 31.18 0.35 -3.47
CA THR A 388 30.12 1.20 -2.94
C THR A 388 28.77 0.50 -3.03
N ASP A 389 27.93 0.69 -2.03
CA ASP A 389 26.55 0.22 -2.05
C ASP A 389 25.75 0.96 -3.14
N GLU A 390 24.94 0.21 -3.88
CA GLU A 390 24.09 0.72 -4.95
C GLU A 390 22.65 0.18 -4.79
N PRO A 391 21.69 1.02 -4.37
CA PRO A 391 20.28 0.61 -4.29
C PRO A 391 19.72 0.25 -5.68
N MET A 392 19.09 -0.92 -5.80
CA MET A 392 18.59 -1.46 -7.08
C MET A 392 17.06 -1.62 -7.12
N GLU A 393 16.34 -1.17 -6.10
CA GLU A 393 14.90 -1.35 -5.98
C GLU A 393 14.12 -0.71 -7.14
N HIS A 394 14.61 0.41 -7.67
CA HIS A 394 14.01 1.11 -8.82
C HIS A 394 14.67 0.75 -10.15
N ALA A 395 15.67 -0.14 -10.15
CA ALA A 395 16.31 -0.58 -11.37
C ALA A 395 15.33 -1.43 -12.19
N LEU A 396 15.12 -1.03 -13.43
CA LEU A 396 14.38 -1.84 -14.39
C LEU A 396 15.30 -2.91 -14.97
N GLY A 397 14.71 -4.01 -15.40
CA GLY A 397 15.44 -5.11 -16.01
C GLY A 397 14.69 -5.80 -17.13
N THR A 398 15.41 -6.66 -17.84
CA THR A 398 14.91 -7.46 -18.95
C THR A 398 15.02 -8.93 -18.60
N VAL A 399 13.96 -9.70 -18.86
CA VAL A 399 13.99 -11.16 -18.71
C VAL A 399 14.97 -11.76 -19.72
N ALA A 400 16.10 -12.29 -19.24
CA ALA A 400 17.10 -12.97 -20.05
C ALA A 400 16.71 -14.41 -20.37
N THR A 401 16.11 -15.10 -19.40
CA THR A 401 15.52 -16.44 -19.56
C THR A 401 14.49 -16.67 -18.44
N PHE A 402 13.60 -17.64 -18.64
CA PHE A 402 12.59 -18.00 -17.64
C PHE A 402 12.37 -19.51 -17.57
N THR A 403 11.66 -19.95 -16.53
CA THR A 403 11.20 -21.33 -16.36
C THR A 403 9.79 -21.31 -15.80
N VAL A 404 8.92 -22.14 -16.39
CA VAL A 404 7.56 -22.40 -15.90
C VAL A 404 7.58 -23.73 -15.16
N ASP A 405 7.70 -23.68 -13.84
CA ASP A 405 7.77 -24.86 -12.99
C ASP A 405 6.37 -25.28 -12.51
N ARG A 406 5.92 -26.45 -12.96
CA ARG A 406 4.65 -27.08 -12.57
C ARG A 406 4.81 -28.12 -11.45
N LEU A 407 6.05 -28.43 -11.06
CA LEU A 407 6.39 -29.42 -10.05
C LEU A 407 6.73 -28.80 -8.69
N ALA A 408 7.33 -27.61 -8.68
CA ALA A 408 7.57 -26.86 -7.46
C ALA A 408 6.25 -26.46 -6.79
N HIS A 409 6.18 -26.66 -5.48
CA HIS A 409 5.02 -26.22 -4.72
C HIS A 409 4.97 -24.69 -4.69
N THR A 410 3.80 -24.14 -5.00
CA THR A 410 3.46 -22.72 -4.86
C THR A 410 1.96 -22.61 -4.58
N PRO A 411 1.54 -21.64 -3.75
CA PRO A 411 0.11 -21.32 -3.58
C PRO A 411 -0.57 -20.79 -4.85
N SER A 412 0.20 -20.41 -5.86
CA SER A 412 -0.28 -19.95 -7.16
C SER A 412 0.46 -20.65 -8.30
N PRO A 413 0.10 -21.90 -8.65
CA PRO A 413 0.75 -22.63 -9.74
C PRO A 413 0.36 -22.07 -11.12
N PRO A 414 1.27 -22.11 -12.12
CA PRO A 414 2.66 -22.57 -12.03
C PRO A 414 3.59 -21.55 -11.35
N MET A 415 4.73 -22.02 -10.82
CA MET A 415 5.78 -21.12 -10.34
C MET A 415 6.55 -20.57 -11.53
N LEU A 416 6.56 -19.25 -11.68
CA LEU A 416 7.32 -18.56 -12.72
C LEU A 416 8.65 -18.08 -12.12
N VAL A 417 9.77 -18.54 -12.68
CA VAL A 417 11.12 -18.13 -12.27
C VAL A 417 11.79 -17.44 -13.45
N VAL A 418 12.33 -16.26 -13.24
CA VAL A 418 13.02 -15.45 -14.24
C VAL A 418 14.47 -15.20 -13.83
N VAL A 419 15.34 -15.10 -14.83
CA VAL A 419 16.67 -14.50 -14.71
C VAL A 419 16.59 -13.14 -15.38
N VAL A 420 16.90 -12.09 -14.62
CA VAL A 420 16.74 -10.69 -15.04
C VAL A 420 18.11 -10.06 -15.18
N ASP A 421 18.36 -9.43 -16.34
CA ASP A 421 19.48 -8.53 -16.58
C ASP A 421 19.02 -7.09 -16.32
N TYR A 422 19.69 -6.38 -15.41
CA TYR A 422 19.28 -5.02 -15.03
C TYR A 422 20.00 -3.97 -15.86
N ASP A 423 19.32 -2.85 -16.06
CA ASP A 423 19.88 -1.69 -16.74
C ASP A 423 21.08 -1.16 -15.93
N GLY A 424 22.22 -0.97 -16.59
CA GLY A 424 23.49 -0.63 -15.93
C GLY A 424 24.23 -1.81 -15.31
N GLY A 425 23.77 -3.05 -15.52
CA GLY A 425 24.45 -4.28 -15.12
C GLY A 425 23.85 -4.95 -13.89
N GLY A 426 24.39 -6.13 -13.55
CA GLY A 426 23.84 -7.04 -12.54
C GLY A 426 22.83 -8.03 -13.12
N ARG A 427 22.83 -9.25 -12.60
CA ARG A 427 21.93 -10.33 -13.01
C ARG A 427 21.36 -11.05 -11.79
N PHE A 428 20.04 -11.15 -11.69
CA PHE A 428 19.41 -11.81 -10.54
C PHE A 428 18.36 -12.82 -10.98
N ARG A 429 18.31 -13.96 -10.27
CA ARG A 429 17.26 -14.97 -10.44
C ARG A 429 16.22 -14.81 -9.35
N CYS A 430 14.97 -14.58 -9.72
CA CYS A 430 13.85 -14.42 -8.80
C CYS A 430 12.55 -15.00 -9.36
N GLN A 431 11.52 -15.04 -8.52
CA GLN A 431 10.18 -15.38 -9.00
C GLN A 431 9.58 -14.17 -9.72
N LEU A 432 8.83 -14.43 -10.79
CA LEU A 432 7.94 -13.47 -11.43
C LEU A 432 6.57 -13.55 -10.73
N THR A 433 6.12 -12.43 -10.19
CA THR A 433 4.82 -12.28 -9.53
C THR A 433 3.95 -11.30 -10.30
N ASP A 434 2.68 -11.19 -9.90
CA ASP A 434 1.67 -10.44 -10.63
C ASP A 434 1.70 -10.79 -12.12
N ALA A 435 1.69 -12.06 -12.50
CA ALA A 435 1.92 -12.46 -13.88
C ALA A 435 1.21 -13.77 -14.18
N THR A 436 0.87 -13.94 -15.45
CA THR A 436 0.46 -15.20 -16.05
C THR A 436 1.64 -15.83 -16.78
N GLU A 437 1.50 -17.08 -17.21
CA GLU A 437 2.51 -17.76 -18.04
C GLU A 437 2.80 -17.00 -19.34
N ALA A 438 1.79 -16.30 -19.90
CA ALA A 438 1.95 -15.50 -21.11
C ALA A 438 2.84 -14.26 -20.92
N ASP A 439 3.03 -13.80 -19.68
CA ASP A 439 3.86 -12.65 -19.35
C ASP A 439 5.34 -13.03 -19.16
N ALA A 440 5.65 -14.31 -18.95
CA ALA A 440 7.00 -14.81 -18.80
C ALA A 440 7.65 -15.00 -20.19
N VAL A 441 8.16 -13.91 -20.77
CA VAL A 441 8.75 -13.89 -22.12
C VAL A 441 10.17 -13.35 -22.08
N ILE A 442 11.08 -13.95 -22.84
CA ILE A 442 12.45 -13.42 -23.03
C ILE A 442 12.35 -12.03 -23.67
N GLY A 443 13.05 -11.05 -23.11
CA GLY A 443 12.98 -9.66 -23.55
C GLY A 443 11.91 -8.83 -22.85
N ALA A 444 11.01 -9.44 -22.06
CA ALA A 444 10.00 -8.69 -21.31
C ALA A 444 10.65 -7.76 -20.27
N ARG A 445 10.09 -6.56 -20.13
CA ARG A 445 10.53 -5.57 -19.14
C ARG A 445 9.89 -5.82 -17.80
N VAL A 446 10.71 -5.83 -16.76
CA VAL A 446 10.31 -6.08 -15.38
C VAL A 446 10.84 -5.01 -14.44
N GLU A 447 10.11 -4.83 -13.34
CA GLU A 447 10.50 -3.99 -12.20
C GLU A 447 10.48 -4.83 -10.92
N MET A 448 11.19 -4.36 -9.90
CA MET A 448 11.26 -5.05 -8.61
C MET A 448 10.13 -4.63 -7.68
N THR A 449 9.51 -5.63 -7.05
CA THR A 449 8.45 -5.45 -6.06
C THR A 449 8.80 -6.18 -4.77
N PHE A 450 8.55 -5.53 -3.64
CA PHE A 450 8.81 -6.09 -2.32
C PHE A 450 7.69 -7.06 -1.92
N ARG A 451 8.06 -8.26 -1.42
CA ARG A 451 7.13 -9.36 -1.18
C ARG A 451 7.48 -10.14 0.09
N ARG A 452 6.48 -10.78 0.68
CA ARG A 452 6.63 -11.85 1.68
C ARG A 452 6.82 -13.17 0.94
N THR A 453 8.06 -13.58 0.70
CA THR A 453 8.35 -14.73 -0.17
C THR A 453 7.97 -16.07 0.43
N VAL A 454 8.23 -16.24 1.74
CA VAL A 454 7.99 -17.50 2.47
C VAL A 454 7.61 -17.15 3.91
N THR A 455 6.71 -17.92 4.51
CA THR A 455 6.53 -17.95 5.97
C THR A 455 6.83 -19.35 6.46
N ALA A 456 7.74 -19.47 7.42
CA ALA A 456 8.13 -20.75 8.01
C ALA A 456 8.23 -20.58 9.53
N SER A 457 7.59 -21.47 10.28
CA SER A 457 7.52 -21.41 11.75
C SER A 457 7.10 -20.04 12.31
N GLY A 458 6.18 -19.35 11.63
CA GLY A 458 5.73 -18.00 12.00
C GLY A 458 6.68 -16.86 11.60
N ILE A 459 7.79 -17.16 10.92
CA ILE A 459 8.76 -16.16 10.47
C ILE A 459 8.53 -15.83 8.98
N HIS A 460 8.10 -14.59 8.72
CA HIS A 460 7.94 -13.99 7.40
C HIS A 460 9.31 -13.62 6.85
N ASN A 461 9.69 -14.25 5.74
CA ASN A 461 10.84 -13.85 4.95
C ASN A 461 10.40 -12.84 3.90
N TYR A 462 10.79 -11.58 4.07
CA TYR A 462 10.62 -10.56 3.07
C TYR A 462 11.82 -10.48 2.14
N PHE A 463 11.56 -10.40 0.84
CA PHE A 463 12.55 -10.23 -0.20
C PHE A 463 11.87 -9.77 -1.51
N TRP A 464 12.68 -9.51 -2.52
CA TRP A 464 12.26 -8.95 -3.81
C TRP A 464 11.88 -10.01 -4.83
N LYS A 465 10.78 -9.76 -5.55
CA LYS A 465 10.36 -10.49 -6.75
C LYS A 465 10.32 -9.53 -7.94
N ALA A 466 10.36 -10.07 -9.16
CA ALA A 466 10.11 -9.28 -10.36
C ALA A 466 8.62 -9.26 -10.66
N ARG A 467 8.11 -8.16 -11.24
CA ARG A 467 6.80 -8.11 -11.89
C ARG A 467 6.90 -7.40 -13.24
N PRO A 468 6.02 -7.67 -14.21
CA PRO A 468 6.03 -6.97 -15.48
C PRO A 468 5.85 -5.46 -15.31
N VAL A 469 6.57 -4.66 -16.11
CA VAL A 469 6.33 -3.22 -16.20
C VAL A 469 5.00 -2.99 -16.88
N ARG A 470 4.10 -2.27 -16.19
CA ARG A 470 2.78 -1.90 -16.71
C ARG A 470 2.72 -0.39 -16.85
N THR A 471 3.22 0.15 -17.94
CA THR A 471 3.05 1.57 -18.25
C THR A 471 1.67 1.80 -18.88
N GLY A 472 1.00 2.86 -18.46
CA GLY A 472 -0.13 3.46 -19.19
C GLY A 472 0.30 4.23 -20.45
N GLU A 473 1.53 4.05 -20.90
CA GLU A 473 2.12 4.67 -22.08
C GLU A 473 2.68 3.57 -22.98
N ALA A 474 1.82 3.08 -23.87
CA ALA A 474 2.23 2.45 -25.12
C ALA A 474 1.93 3.47 -26.25
N GLY A 475 2.57 4.63 -26.16
CA GLY A 475 2.62 5.64 -27.21
C GLY A 475 4.08 5.96 -27.49
N GLU A 476 4.53 5.55 -28.68
CA GLU A 476 5.73 6.07 -29.37
C GLU A 476 7.09 5.93 -28.67
N ALA A 477 7.72 4.77 -28.88
CA ALA A 477 9.18 4.70 -29.05
C ALA A 477 9.52 3.62 -30.10
N ARG A 478 9.20 3.93 -31.36
CA ARG A 478 9.88 3.37 -32.54
C ARG A 478 10.35 4.57 -33.37
N GLY A 479 11.54 5.07 -33.02
CA GLY A 479 12.39 5.86 -33.89
C GLY A 479 13.62 5.03 -34.21
#